data_AF-A0A392VVR2-F1
#
_entry.id   AF-A0A392VVR2-F1
#
_cell.length_a   1.000
_cell.length_b   1.000
_cell.length_c   1.000
_cell.angle_alpha   90.00
_cell.angle_beta   90.00
_cell.angle_gamma   90.00
#
_symmetry.space_group_name_H-M   'P 1'
#
loop_
_entity.id
_entity.type
_entity.pdbx_description
1 polymer ?
#
loop_
_entity_poly.entity_id
_entity_poly.type
_entity_poly.pdbx_seq_one_letter_code
_entity_poly.pdbx_strand_id
1 'polypeptide(L)' 'MIEKKPVRIELEDGNRLLTKVYLEPKVFQNLCIPWKDAIVVKLLGKNLGYNTM' A
#
# COMPACT_ATOMS: atom_id res chain seq x y z
N MET A 1 -12.20 -19.49 -17.95
CA MET A 1 -11.89 -18.87 -16.64
C MET A 1 -11.53 -17.42 -16.92
N ILE A 2 -12.31 -16.46 -16.46
CA ILE A 2 -12.07 -15.03 -16.72
C ILE A 2 -10.91 -14.60 -15.82
N GLU A 3 -9.82 -14.12 -16.42
CA GLU A 3 -8.69 -13.53 -15.71
C GLU A 3 -9.19 -12.42 -14.78
N LYS A 4 -9.21 -12.69 -13.46
CA LYS A 4 -9.40 -11.63 -12.47
C LYS A 4 -8.22 -10.68 -12.59
N LYS A 5 -8.45 -9.49 -13.15
CA LYS A 5 -7.44 -8.43 -13.17
C LYS A 5 -7.16 -8.02 -11.71
N PRO A 6 -5.96 -8.30 -11.17
CA PRO A 6 -5.65 -8.06 -9.76
C PRO A 6 -5.54 -6.57 -9.40
N VAL A 7 -5.45 -5.72 -10.44
CA VAL A 7 -5.32 -4.27 -10.34
C VAL A 7 -6.25 -3.62 -11.37
N ARG A 8 -7.00 -2.60 -10.94
CA ARG A 8 -7.81 -1.74 -11.80
C ARG A 8 -7.38 -0.30 -11.59
N ILE A 9 -7.12 0.41 -12.68
CA ILE A 9 -6.74 1.83 -12.65
C ILE A 9 -7.86 2.61 -13.33
N GLU A 10 -8.35 3.64 -12.67
CA GLU A 10 -9.37 4.54 -13.18
C GLU A 10 -8.87 5.98 -13.11
N LEU A 11 -9.27 6.78 -14.10
CA LEU A 11 -9.05 8.22 -14.10
C LEU A 11 -10.36 8.89 -13.68
N GLU A 12 -10.32 9.70 -12.64
CA GLU A 12 -11.46 10.49 -12.21
C GLU A 12 -11.78 11.53 -13.29
N ASP A 13 -12.96 11.42 -13.90
CA ASP A 13 -13.40 12.25 -15.04
C ASP A 13 -12.41 12.31 -16.22
N GLY A 14 -11.62 11.24 -16.42
CA GLY A 14 -10.58 11.20 -17.45
C GLY A 14 -9.35 12.06 -17.13
N ASN A 15 -9.29 12.69 -15.95
CA ASN A 15 -8.15 13.46 -15.50
C ASN A 15 -6.98 12.54 -15.15
N ARG A 16 -5.91 12.62 -15.94
CA ARG A 16 -4.69 11.82 -15.76
C ARG A 16 -3.96 12.11 -14.44
N LEU A 17 -4.18 13.28 -13.83
CA LEU A 17 -3.58 13.64 -12.54
C LEU A 17 -4.36 13.08 -11.34
N LEU A 18 -5.60 12.63 -11.54
CA LEU A 18 -6.46 12.07 -10.50
C LEU A 18 -6.72 10.61 -10.79
N THR A 19 -5.69 9.80 -10.56
CA THR A 19 -5.76 8.36 -10.80
C THR A 19 -6.17 7.62 -9.53
N LYS A 20 -7.23 6.82 -9.61
CA LYS A 20 -7.66 5.89 -8.56
C LYS A 20 -7.18 4.49 -8.90
N VAL A 21 -6.43 3.89 -7.98
CA VAL A 21 -5.93 2.52 -8.11
C VAL A 21 -6.70 1.62 -7.16
N TYR A 22 -7.34 0.59 -7.69
CA TYR A 22 -8.02 -0.43 -6.93
C TYR A 22 -7.20 -1.71 -6.98
N LEU A 23 -6.94 -2.27 -5.81
CA LEU A 23 -6.17 -3.49 -5.63
C LEU A 23 -7.03 -4.52 -4.93
N GLU A 24 -6.90 -5.78 -5.32
CA GLU A 24 -7.47 -6.86 -4.51
C GLU A 24 -6.82 -6.84 -3.12
N PRO A 25 -7.58 -6.96 -2.02
CA PRO A 25 -7.05 -6.84 -0.66
C PRO A 25 -5.85 -7.76 -0.38
N LYS A 26 -5.85 -8.96 -0.94
CA LYS A 26 -4.75 -9.92 -0.81
C LYS A 26 -3.46 -9.43 -1.49
N VAL A 27 -3.58 -8.79 -2.65
CA VAL A 27 -2.44 -8.22 -3.38
C VAL A 27 -1.83 -7.06 -2.58
N PHE A 28 -2.68 -6.17 -2.05
CA PHE A 28 -2.23 -5.08 -1.19
C PHE A 28 -1.50 -5.60 0.06
N GLN A 29 -2.09 -6.59 0.76
CA GLN A 29 -1.47 -7.18 1.94
C GLN A 29 -0.10 -7.80 1.65
N ASN A 30 0.05 -8.50 0.52
CA ASN A 30 1.32 -9.06 0.09
C ASN A 30 2.38 -7.98 -0.18
N LEU A 31 1.98 -6.86 -0.80
CA LEU A 31 2.87 -5.71 -1.03
C LEU A 31 3.32 -5.04 0.27
N CYS A 32 2.53 -5.13 1.34
CA CYS A 32 2.89 -4.60 2.65
C CYS A 32 3.88 -5.48 3.43
N ILE A 33 4.11 -6.75 3.06
CA ILE A 33 4.97 -7.67 3.83
C ILE A 33 6.39 -7.11 4.01
N PRO A 34 7.11 -6.69 2.93
CA PRO A 34 8.46 -6.16 3.08
C PRO A 34 8.54 -4.90 3.96
N TRP A 35 7.48 -4.09 3.96
CA TRP A 35 7.40 -2.89 4.78
C TRP A 35 7.25 -3.20 6.28
N LYS A 36 6.55 -4.29 6.63
CA LYS A 36 6.47 -4.74 8.02
C LYS A 36 7.86 -5.13 8.53
N ASP A 37 8.61 -5.89 7.75
CA ASP A 37 9.97 -6.31 8.12
C ASP A 37 10.93 -5.12 8.19
N ALA A 38 10.85 -4.19 7.23
CA ALA A 38 11.66 -2.97 7.24
C ALA A 38 11.34 -2.05 8.42
N ILE A 39 10.07 -1.93 8.83
CA ILE A 39 9.67 -1.21 10.04
C ILE A 39 10.28 -1.90 11.26
N VAL A 40 10.16 -3.22 11.38
CA VAL A 40 10.75 -3.98 12.50
C VAL A 40 12.25 -3.74 12.59
N VAL A 41 13.00 -3.81 11.48
CA VAL A 41 14.45 -3.51 11.45
C VAL A 41 14.75 -2.08 11.89
N LYS A 42 13.94 -1.10 11.45
CA LYS A 42 14.12 0.32 11.84
C LYS A 42 13.84 0.56 13.33
N LEU A 43 12.97 -0.24 13.94
CA LEU A 43 12.57 -0.15 15.34
C LEU A 43 13.49 -0.92 16.30
N LEU A 44 14.11 -2.01 15.85
CA LEU A 44 15.05 -2.78 16.67
C LEU A 44 16.28 -2.00 17.15
N GLY A 45 16.51 -0.79 16.61
CA GLY A 45 17.55 0.14 17.08
C GLY A 45 17.04 1.46 17.67
N LYS A 46 15.73 1.69 17.83
CA LYS A 46 15.18 2.99 18.23
C LYS A 46 13.92 2.88 19.08
N ASN A 47 13.85 3.68 20.15
CA ASN A 47 12.62 3.84 20.94
C ASN A 47 11.59 4.66 20.16
N LEU A 48 10.42 4.08 19.91
CA LEU A 48 9.24 4.81 19.43
C LEU A 48 8.65 5.62 20.57
N GLY A 49 8.94 6.92 20.59
CA GLY A 49 8.16 7.89 21.36
C GLY A 49 7.13 8.54 20.46
N TYR A 50 5.87 8.56 20.88
CA TYR A 50 4.88 9.45 20.28
C TYR A 50 5.19 10.86 20.79
N ASN A 51 5.64 11.76 19.90
CA ASN A 51 5.60 13.18 20.19
C ASN A 51 4.15 13.63 20.00
N THR A 52 3.35 13.51 21.06
CA THR A 52 2.15 14.33 21.20
C THR A 52 2.62 15.73 21.59
N MET A 53 2.73 16.62 20.60
CA MET A 53 2.70 18.07 20.83
C MET A 53 1.28 18.55 20.61
#